data_AF-A0A9E0B411-F1
#
_entry.id   AF-A0A9E0B411-F1
#
_cell.length_a   1.000
_cell.length_b   1.000
_cell.length_c   1.000
_cell.angle_alpha   90.00
_cell.angle_beta   90.00
_cell.angle_gamma   90.00
#
_symmetry.space_group_name_H-M   'P 1'
#
loop_
_entity.id
_entity.type
_entity.pdbx_description
1 polymer ?
#
loop_
_entity_poly.entity_id
_entity_poly.type
_entity_poly.pdbx_seq_one_letter_code
_entity_poly.pdbx_strand_id
1 'polypeptide(L)'
;MNNVNASIITIGDELLIGQTIDTNSAFIAQELNKIGVWVRRRVAVGDVYDDIWQALDEEGENSDIIIITGGLGPTADDITKPLLCKYFGGKMIVNEKVLAHVKYLFENVFRRSGPMLERNMKQAEVPDVCTVLHNKRGTAPGMLFSPPTPRRGDLESESAFNTKAYLRADPFVYGLLKDFVKEHRSKSTDAEKLLWEIVKGKKMAGFKFRRQHIISTYIADFVSLSEKLIIEVDGLHHQLPENKKSDDERTKELNMLGFNVIRFTNKQVLSETDYTINTILLELKKEKPEISDSEAPPAEGFGEAGPVFISLPGVPHEMKGLMMDEVIPFILKEYDLPAIVHKTAFTAGIGESMLAEMLKEFEPSLPSHIKLAYLPNYGMVKLRLTTTGNNKEEVEKELLPLFEKMMSIVKEYLVSDEDEGLEKVIGKILKAKGKTMGTAESCTGGYIAHLITAIPGSSIYYNGSVVSYSYETKENILGVKKETLEKTGAVSEETVTEMAKGAIKTLNVDYVVAVSGIMGPEGGTEDKPVGTVWIAVADKNKVETTVLHLRFDRQRNIEMTAANALNFLRKFILKN
;
A
#
# COMPACT_ATOMS: atom_id res chain seq x y z
N MET A 1 4.55 29.66 3.20
CA MET A 1 5.57 28.60 3.35
C MET A 1 5.38 27.62 2.23
N ASN A 2 6.46 27.16 1.60
CA ASN A 2 6.34 26.08 0.64
C ASN A 2 5.99 24.82 1.43
N ASN A 3 4.84 24.21 1.13
CA ASN A 3 4.51 22.92 1.71
C ASN A 3 5.48 21.90 1.15
N VAL A 4 6.23 21.23 2.01
CA VAL A 4 7.06 20.08 1.62
C VAL A 4 6.14 18.94 1.23
N ASN A 5 6.22 18.51 -0.02
CA ASN A 5 5.38 17.47 -0.58
C ASN A 5 6.19 16.19 -0.80
N ALA A 6 5.55 15.06 -0.54
CA ALA A 6 6.09 13.76 -0.83
C ALA A 6 5.20 12.96 -1.78
N SER A 7 5.83 12.10 -2.57
CA SER A 7 5.17 11.02 -3.29
C SER A 7 5.69 9.67 -2.83
N ILE A 8 4.82 8.67 -2.85
CA ILE A 8 5.16 7.29 -2.48
C ILE A 8 4.99 6.40 -3.70
N ILE A 9 6.05 5.68 -4.06
CA ILE A 9 6.06 4.67 -5.13
C ILE A 9 6.19 3.30 -4.48
N THR A 10 5.20 2.43 -4.67
CA THR A 10 5.26 1.04 -4.26
C THR A 10 5.49 0.15 -5.48
N ILE A 11 6.45 -0.77 -5.37
CA ILE A 11 6.85 -1.66 -6.48
C ILE A 11 6.47 -3.09 -6.09
N GLY A 12 5.67 -3.74 -6.94
CA GLY A 12 5.29 -5.13 -6.78
C GLY A 12 4.09 -5.52 -7.65
N ASP A 13 4.26 -6.51 -8.53
CA ASP A 13 3.16 -7.05 -9.33
C ASP A 13 2.00 -7.57 -8.46
N GLU A 14 2.31 -8.13 -7.29
CA GLU A 14 1.34 -8.66 -6.32
C GLU A 14 0.45 -7.57 -5.71
N LEU A 15 0.94 -6.31 -5.68
CA LEU A 15 0.18 -5.15 -5.23
C LEU A 15 -0.85 -4.75 -6.30
N LEU A 16 -0.44 -4.75 -7.58
CA LEU A 16 -1.31 -4.38 -8.70
C LEU A 16 -2.47 -5.36 -8.90
N ILE A 17 -2.22 -6.66 -8.73
CA ILE A 17 -3.26 -7.69 -8.85
C ILE A 17 -4.09 -7.88 -7.56
N GLY A 18 -3.75 -7.14 -6.49
CA GLY A 18 -4.48 -7.18 -5.22
C GLY A 18 -4.26 -8.46 -4.40
N GLN A 19 -3.20 -9.23 -4.68
CA GLN A 19 -2.83 -10.39 -3.88
C GLN A 19 -2.31 -9.97 -2.50
N THR A 20 -1.59 -8.84 -2.45
CA THR A 20 -1.11 -8.23 -1.21
C THR A 20 -1.70 -6.84 -1.07
N ILE A 21 -2.26 -6.53 0.10
CA ILE A 21 -2.72 -5.18 0.41
C ILE A 21 -1.51 -4.29 0.69
N ASP A 22 -1.40 -3.17 -0.02
CA ASP A 22 -0.36 -2.16 0.20
C ASP A 22 -0.56 -1.43 1.55
N THR A 23 -0.04 -2.05 2.61
CA THR A 23 0.02 -1.46 3.95
C THR A 23 1.24 -0.58 4.13
N ASN A 24 2.23 -0.66 3.23
CA ASN A 24 3.47 0.10 3.32
C ASN A 24 3.23 1.58 3.02
N SER A 25 2.58 1.89 1.89
CA SER A 25 2.28 3.29 1.56
C SER A 25 1.35 3.94 2.57
N ALA A 26 0.44 3.17 3.17
CA ALA A 26 -0.43 3.64 4.25
C ALA A 26 0.38 4.03 5.49
N PHE A 27 1.32 3.18 5.93
CA PHE A 27 2.19 3.50 7.06
C PHE A 27 3.11 4.70 6.77
N ILE A 28 3.79 4.70 5.62
CA ILE A 28 4.70 5.79 5.23
C ILE A 28 3.94 7.12 5.21
N ALA A 29 2.74 7.16 4.63
CA ALA A 29 1.94 8.38 4.58
C ALA A 29 1.49 8.85 5.98
N GLN A 30 1.15 7.92 6.88
CA GLN A 30 0.81 8.26 8.26
C GLN A 30 1.99 8.90 8.98
N GLU A 31 3.20 8.35 8.84
CA GLU A 31 4.37 8.89 9.52
C GLU A 31 4.85 10.23 8.92
N LEU A 32 4.80 10.39 7.60
CA LEU A 32 5.11 11.67 6.94
C LEU A 32 4.14 12.78 7.36
N ASN A 33 2.84 12.47 7.45
CA ASN A 33 1.84 13.43 7.88
C ASN A 33 2.09 13.90 9.33
N LYS A 34 2.49 13.00 10.24
CA LYS A 34 2.81 13.37 11.64
C LYS A 34 3.91 14.42 11.76
N ILE A 35 4.83 14.48 10.81
CA ILE A 35 5.94 15.44 10.81
C ILE A 35 5.68 16.66 9.92
N GLY A 36 4.48 16.81 9.36
CA GLY A 36 4.13 17.97 8.55
C GLY A 36 4.43 17.86 7.06
N VAL A 37 4.81 16.67 6.57
CA VAL A 37 5.01 16.43 5.14
C VAL A 37 3.70 15.98 4.50
N TRP A 38 3.25 16.71 3.47
CA TRP A 38 2.03 16.37 2.76
C TRP A 38 2.29 15.30 1.69
N VAL A 39 1.60 14.17 1.77
CA VAL A 39 1.68 13.15 0.71
C VAL A 39 0.71 13.50 -0.41
N ARG A 40 1.24 13.93 -1.55
CA ARG A 40 0.45 14.36 -2.71
C ARG A 40 -0.11 13.16 -3.48
N ARG A 41 0.73 12.16 -3.75
CA ARG A 41 0.38 10.98 -4.55
C ARG A 41 0.97 9.71 -3.96
N ARG A 42 0.24 8.61 -4.16
CA ARG A 42 0.70 7.25 -3.90
C ARG A 42 0.47 6.46 -5.18
N VAL A 43 1.52 5.90 -5.74
CA VAL A 43 1.50 5.16 -7.01
C VAL A 43 2.03 3.77 -6.76
N ALA A 44 1.31 2.76 -7.23
CA ALA A 44 1.79 1.39 -7.29
C ALA A 44 2.19 1.08 -8.74
N VAL A 45 3.35 0.45 -8.93
CA VAL A 45 3.87 0.00 -10.23
C VAL A 45 4.30 -1.45 -10.14
N GLY A 46 4.32 -2.13 -11.29
CA GLY A 46 4.80 -3.51 -11.39
C GLY A 46 6.31 -3.58 -11.36
N ASP A 47 6.84 -4.80 -11.34
CA ASP A 47 8.28 -5.08 -11.43
C ASP A 47 8.79 -4.96 -12.88
N VAL A 48 8.46 -3.83 -13.51
CA VAL A 48 8.78 -3.51 -14.90
C VAL A 48 9.66 -2.26 -14.94
N TYR A 49 10.81 -2.39 -15.60
CA TYR A 49 11.85 -1.36 -15.62
C TYR A 49 11.33 0.01 -16.09
N ASP A 50 10.56 0.04 -17.18
CA ASP A 50 10.07 1.29 -17.75
C ASP A 50 8.97 1.93 -16.88
N ASP A 51 8.12 1.12 -16.24
CA ASP A 51 7.05 1.60 -15.35
C ASP A 51 7.65 2.26 -14.10
N ILE A 52 8.67 1.64 -13.50
CA ILE A 52 9.40 2.22 -12.36
C ILE A 52 10.09 3.52 -12.79
N TRP A 53 10.79 3.53 -13.93
CA TRP A 53 11.47 4.73 -14.43
C TRP A 53 10.49 5.89 -14.67
N GLN A 54 9.38 5.62 -15.34
CA GLN A 54 8.35 6.62 -15.62
C GLN A 54 7.76 7.19 -14.32
N ALA A 55 7.48 6.33 -13.33
CA ALA A 55 7.00 6.80 -12.04
C ALA A 55 8.03 7.70 -11.31
N LEU A 56 9.33 7.40 -11.42
CA LEU A 56 10.38 8.25 -10.85
C LEU A 56 10.41 9.64 -11.52
N ASP A 57 10.32 9.70 -12.86
CA ASP A 57 10.30 10.95 -13.61
C ASP A 57 9.04 11.79 -13.25
N GLU A 58 7.85 11.20 -13.33
CA GLU A 58 6.58 11.90 -13.10
C GLU A 58 6.45 12.44 -11.66
N GLU A 59 6.83 11.63 -10.67
CA GLU A 59 6.73 12.01 -9.26
C GLU A 59 7.88 12.95 -8.85
N GLY A 60 9.03 12.85 -9.52
CA GLY A 60 10.20 13.72 -9.33
C GLY A 60 9.99 15.17 -9.77
N GLU A 61 9.12 15.42 -10.75
CA GLU A 61 8.77 16.78 -11.17
C GLU A 61 7.97 17.57 -10.12
N ASN A 62 7.30 16.86 -9.21
CA ASN A 62 6.13 17.37 -8.49
C ASN A 62 6.20 17.24 -6.96
N SER A 63 7.31 16.69 -6.45
CA SER A 63 7.50 16.35 -5.05
C SER A 63 8.90 16.74 -4.61
N ASP A 64 9.07 17.14 -3.36
CA ASP A 64 10.38 17.40 -2.76
C ASP A 64 11.05 16.11 -2.28
N ILE A 65 10.23 15.10 -1.94
CA ILE A 65 10.65 13.80 -1.40
C ILE A 65 9.92 12.68 -2.14
N ILE A 66 10.65 11.67 -2.59
CA ILE A 66 10.08 10.47 -3.22
C ILE A 66 10.50 9.27 -2.38
N ILE A 67 9.52 8.57 -1.79
CA ILE A 67 9.76 7.34 -1.04
C ILE A 67 9.35 6.15 -1.91
N ILE A 68 10.32 5.29 -2.20
CA ILE A 68 10.16 4.07 -2.99
C ILE A 68 10.20 2.88 -2.04
N THR A 69 9.31 1.91 -2.18
CA THR A 69 9.36 0.67 -1.39
C THR A 69 9.04 -0.55 -2.23
N GLY A 70 9.89 -1.59 -2.15
CA GLY A 70 9.76 -2.81 -2.95
C GLY A 70 10.96 -3.07 -3.87
N GLY A 71 11.19 -4.32 -4.25
CA GLY A 71 12.22 -4.71 -5.22
C GLY A 71 13.69 -4.59 -4.74
N LEU A 72 13.95 -4.65 -3.43
CA LEU A 72 15.31 -4.59 -2.83
C LEU A 72 15.82 -5.93 -2.29
N GLY A 73 15.08 -7.01 -2.52
CA GLY A 73 15.45 -8.34 -2.06
C GLY A 73 16.62 -8.97 -2.84
N PRO A 74 16.87 -10.28 -2.60
CA PRO A 74 17.90 -11.05 -3.28
C PRO A 74 17.40 -11.87 -4.47
N THR A 75 16.15 -11.71 -4.91
CA THR A 75 15.54 -12.53 -5.98
C THR A 75 15.75 -11.91 -7.36
N ALA A 76 15.47 -12.66 -8.42
CA ALA A 76 15.82 -12.27 -9.80
C ALA A 76 14.87 -11.21 -10.39
N ASP A 77 13.72 -11.04 -9.77
CA ASP A 77 12.68 -10.04 -9.97
C ASP A 77 13.00 -8.69 -9.28
N ASP A 78 13.95 -8.65 -8.32
CA ASP A 78 14.38 -7.42 -7.65
C ASP A 78 15.24 -6.53 -8.59
N ILE A 79 14.58 -5.78 -9.47
CA ILE A 79 15.21 -4.89 -10.45
C ILE A 79 15.38 -3.44 -9.97
N THR A 80 14.82 -3.07 -8.82
CA THR A 80 14.80 -1.68 -8.34
C THR A 80 16.21 -1.14 -8.10
N LYS A 81 17.07 -1.90 -7.43
CA LYS A 81 18.45 -1.46 -7.12
C LYS A 81 19.30 -1.18 -8.38
N PRO A 82 19.42 -2.08 -9.36
CA PRO A 82 20.17 -1.79 -10.59
C PRO A 82 19.50 -0.69 -11.43
N LEU A 83 18.17 -0.57 -11.40
CA LEU A 83 17.46 0.53 -12.06
C LEU A 83 17.84 1.87 -11.45
N LEU A 84 17.77 2.02 -10.12
CA LEU A 84 18.13 3.26 -9.42
C LEU A 84 19.60 3.60 -9.63
N CYS A 85 20.49 2.61 -9.62
CA CYS A 85 21.90 2.80 -9.97
C CYS A 85 22.05 3.49 -11.33
N LYS A 86 21.31 3.02 -12.33
CA LYS A 86 21.34 3.58 -13.68
C LYS A 86 20.63 4.93 -13.78
N TYR A 87 19.51 5.10 -13.06
CA TYR A 87 18.73 6.34 -13.01
C TYR A 87 19.58 7.51 -12.51
N PHE A 88 20.37 7.30 -11.46
CA PHE A 88 21.26 8.31 -10.87
C PHE A 88 22.67 8.33 -11.47
N GLY A 89 22.93 7.58 -12.55
CA GLY A 89 24.22 7.59 -13.24
C GLY A 89 25.40 6.99 -12.45
N GLY A 90 25.14 6.10 -11.50
CA GLY A 90 26.15 5.46 -10.66
C GLY A 90 26.62 4.08 -11.13
N LYS A 91 27.41 3.42 -10.28
CA LYS A 91 27.90 2.05 -10.43
C LYS A 91 27.58 1.22 -9.19
N MET A 92 27.31 -0.05 -9.38
CA MET A 92 27.11 -0.99 -8.29
C MET A 92 28.44 -1.30 -7.60
N ILE A 93 28.49 -1.11 -6.29
CA ILE A 93 29.64 -1.42 -5.43
C ILE A 93 29.21 -2.29 -4.24
N VAL A 94 30.12 -3.10 -3.71
CA VAL A 94 29.88 -3.82 -2.46
C VAL A 94 30.14 -2.88 -1.30
N ASN A 95 29.12 -2.67 -0.45
CA ASN A 95 29.29 -1.91 0.79
C ASN A 95 29.74 -2.85 1.91
N GLU A 96 30.99 -2.70 2.36
CA GLU A 96 31.60 -3.56 3.38
C GLU A 96 30.85 -3.54 4.73
N LYS A 97 30.27 -2.41 5.12
CA LYS A 97 29.48 -2.32 6.36
C LYS A 97 28.18 -3.11 6.25
N VAL A 98 27.49 -3.02 5.11
CA VAL A 98 26.29 -3.82 4.85
C VAL A 98 26.65 -5.30 4.77
N LEU A 99 27.74 -5.65 4.07
CA LEU A 99 28.19 -7.04 3.96
C LEU A 99 28.50 -7.64 5.34
N ALA A 100 29.19 -6.90 6.21
CA ALA A 100 29.44 -7.31 7.59
C ALA A 100 28.15 -7.51 8.38
N HIS A 101 27.16 -6.62 8.20
CA HIS A 101 25.86 -6.75 8.85
C HIS A 101 25.07 -7.98 8.35
N VAL A 102 25.03 -8.20 7.05
CA VAL A 102 24.40 -9.38 6.45
C VAL A 102 25.02 -10.66 7.01
N LYS A 103 26.36 -10.74 7.05
CA LYS A 103 27.07 -11.87 7.68
C LYS A 103 26.66 -12.06 9.13
N TYR A 104 26.66 -10.97 9.92
CA TYR A 104 26.23 -11.01 11.32
C TYR A 104 24.81 -11.56 11.50
N LEU A 105 23.85 -11.09 10.68
CA LEU A 105 22.46 -11.55 10.75
C LEU A 105 22.34 -13.05 10.46
N PHE A 106 23.01 -13.55 9.42
CA PHE A 106 22.99 -14.97 9.08
C PHE A 106 23.64 -15.84 10.15
N GLU A 107 24.79 -15.43 10.67
CA GLU A 107 25.58 -16.21 11.63
C GLU A 107 24.99 -16.19 13.05
N ASN A 108 24.49 -15.03 13.51
CA ASN A 108 24.18 -14.81 14.92
C ASN A 108 22.68 -14.68 15.21
N VAL A 109 21.90 -14.13 14.28
CA VAL A 109 20.48 -13.80 14.49
C VAL A 109 19.56 -14.89 13.92
N PHE A 110 19.67 -15.18 12.63
CA PHE A 110 18.77 -16.14 11.98
C PHE A 110 19.06 -17.58 12.38
N ARG A 111 20.31 -17.90 12.76
CA ARG A 111 20.75 -19.25 13.17
C ARG A 111 20.25 -20.35 12.22
N ARG A 112 20.16 -20.05 10.92
CA ARG A 112 19.64 -20.98 9.91
C ARG A 112 20.72 -22.02 9.61
N SER A 113 20.31 -23.29 9.56
CA SER A 113 21.19 -24.37 9.13
C SER A 113 21.54 -24.21 7.66
N GLY A 114 22.84 -24.10 7.33
CA GLY A 114 23.35 -24.06 5.97
C GLY A 114 24.29 -22.89 5.69
N PRO A 115 25.07 -22.95 4.60
CA PRO A 115 25.97 -21.86 4.22
C PRO A 115 25.19 -20.64 3.72
N MET A 116 25.74 -19.44 3.96
CA MET A 116 25.23 -18.22 3.34
C MET A 116 25.40 -18.29 1.82
N LEU A 117 24.33 -18.00 1.07
CA LEU A 117 24.33 -18.08 -0.39
C LEU A 117 24.89 -16.78 -0.99
N GLU A 118 25.48 -16.88 -2.18
CA GLU A 118 26.00 -15.71 -2.90
C GLU A 118 24.93 -14.61 -3.10
N ARG A 119 23.71 -15.00 -3.44
CA ARG A 119 22.57 -14.08 -3.55
C ARG A 119 22.27 -13.29 -2.27
N ASN A 120 22.58 -13.84 -1.09
CA ASN A 120 22.42 -13.13 0.17
C ASN A 120 23.50 -12.07 0.33
N MET A 121 24.73 -12.37 -0.07
CA MET A 121 25.83 -11.40 -0.08
C MET A 121 25.55 -10.24 -1.06
N LYS A 122 24.91 -10.51 -2.21
CA LYS A 122 24.50 -9.47 -3.18
C LYS A 122 23.55 -8.41 -2.62
N GLN A 123 22.90 -8.67 -1.49
CA GLN A 123 22.11 -7.63 -0.81
C GLN A 123 22.97 -6.46 -0.32
N ALA A 124 24.29 -6.68 -0.12
CA ALA A 124 25.26 -5.65 0.23
C ALA A 124 25.80 -4.85 -0.97
N GLU A 125 25.48 -5.25 -2.20
CA GLU A 125 25.74 -4.40 -3.37
C GLU A 125 24.79 -3.21 -3.32
N VAL A 126 25.27 -2.00 -3.56
CA VAL A 126 24.49 -0.74 -3.57
C VAL A 126 25.09 0.20 -4.62
N PRO A 127 24.34 1.19 -5.13
CA PRO A 127 24.92 2.25 -5.96
C PRO A 127 25.95 3.07 -5.18
N ASP A 128 27.07 3.41 -5.81
CA ASP A 128 28.10 4.31 -5.26
C ASP A 128 27.63 5.75 -5.08
N VAL A 129 26.60 6.15 -5.82
CA VAL A 129 25.94 7.47 -5.76
C VAL A 129 24.85 7.56 -4.68
N CYS A 130 24.69 6.55 -3.81
CA CYS A 130 23.70 6.58 -2.73
C CYS A 130 24.35 6.70 -1.34
N THR A 131 23.62 7.34 -0.43
CA THR A 131 23.85 7.20 1.01
C THR A 131 23.11 5.97 1.50
N VAL A 132 23.84 5.01 2.07
CA VAL A 132 23.28 3.77 2.60
C VAL A 132 22.60 4.02 3.96
N LEU A 133 21.33 3.64 4.08
CA LEU A 133 20.56 3.65 5.32
C LEU A 133 20.64 2.28 5.99
N HIS A 134 21.10 2.24 7.23
CA HIS A 134 21.37 0.98 7.91
C HIS A 134 20.08 0.26 8.36
N ASN A 135 19.81 -0.90 7.77
CA ASN A 135 18.67 -1.72 8.17
C ASN A 135 19.03 -2.62 9.37
N LYS A 136 18.65 -2.23 10.58
CA LYS A 136 18.86 -3.02 11.80
C LYS A 136 18.00 -4.29 11.88
N ARG A 137 16.96 -4.39 11.06
CA ARG A 137 15.87 -5.40 11.18
C ARG A 137 15.90 -6.44 10.06
N GLY A 138 16.82 -6.33 9.11
CA GLY A 138 16.96 -7.28 8.03
C GLY A 138 18.15 -6.96 7.12
N THR A 139 18.22 -7.65 5.98
CA THR A 139 19.47 -7.74 5.20
C THR A 139 19.57 -6.73 4.07
N ALA A 140 18.45 -6.18 3.60
CA ALA A 140 18.43 -5.19 2.52
C ALA A 140 18.54 -3.78 3.11
N PRO A 141 19.60 -3.01 2.86
CA PRO A 141 19.70 -1.63 3.35
C PRO A 141 18.70 -0.72 2.62
N GLY A 142 18.35 0.41 3.24
CA GLY A 142 17.73 1.52 2.51
C GLY A 142 18.79 2.31 1.74
N MET A 143 18.37 3.07 0.73
CA MET A 143 19.26 3.87 -0.11
C MET A 143 18.68 5.26 -0.32
N LEU A 144 19.46 6.31 -0.05
CA LEU A 144 19.08 7.70 -0.23
C LEU A 144 19.91 8.32 -1.35
N PHE A 145 19.25 9.03 -2.26
CA PHE A 145 19.85 9.71 -3.40
C PHE A 145 19.48 11.20 -3.35
N SER A 146 20.48 12.07 -3.53
CA SER A 146 20.33 13.52 -3.62
C SER A 146 20.97 14.01 -4.94
N PRO A 147 20.30 14.85 -5.75
CA PRO A 147 20.73 15.19 -7.11
C PRO A 147 21.99 16.10 -7.13
N PRO A 148 22.68 16.24 -8.29
CA PRO A 148 22.10 16.68 -9.56
C PRO A 148 21.61 15.51 -10.41
N THR A 149 20.34 15.58 -10.82
CA THR A 149 19.70 14.62 -11.70
C THR A 149 20.32 14.75 -13.10
N PRO A 150 20.89 13.70 -13.70
CA PRO A 150 21.23 13.73 -15.11
C PRO A 150 19.95 13.85 -15.92
N ARG A 151 19.88 14.82 -16.83
CA ARG A 151 18.79 14.90 -17.80
C ARG A 151 18.95 13.74 -18.78
N ARG A 152 17.86 13.29 -19.38
CA ARG A 152 17.84 12.25 -20.43
C ARG A 152 18.78 12.54 -21.63
N GLY A 153 19.37 13.73 -21.71
CA GLY A 153 20.40 14.15 -22.67
C GLY A 153 21.84 14.30 -22.15
N ASP A 154 22.11 14.17 -20.84
CA ASP A 154 23.45 14.42 -20.25
C ASP A 154 24.39 13.20 -20.31
N LEU A 155 23.93 12.08 -20.88
CA LEU A 155 24.72 10.87 -21.09
C LEU A 155 25.24 10.82 -22.54
N GLU A 156 26.26 11.62 -22.86
CA GLU A 156 26.98 11.45 -24.12
C GLU A 156 28.17 10.48 -23.99
N SER A 157 28.07 9.42 -24.80
CA SER A 157 29.14 8.55 -25.31
C SER A 157 29.82 7.57 -24.32
N GLU A 158 29.19 6.41 -24.13
CA GLU A 158 29.73 5.14 -24.64
C GLU A 158 28.71 3.99 -24.53
N SER A 159 28.34 3.44 -25.69
CA SER A 159 27.49 2.26 -25.92
C SER A 159 25.99 2.38 -25.60
N ALA A 160 25.23 2.59 -26.67
CA ALA A 160 23.77 2.66 -26.72
C ALA A 160 23.06 1.40 -26.15
N PHE A 161 22.65 1.44 -24.88
CA PHE A 161 21.61 0.56 -24.35
C PHE A 161 20.21 1.14 -24.62
N ASN A 162 19.81 0.94 -25.88
CA ASN A 162 18.46 0.94 -26.44
C ASN A 162 17.27 1.07 -25.47
N THR A 163 16.49 2.13 -25.70
CA THR A 163 15.02 2.23 -25.58
C THR A 163 14.31 1.18 -26.47
N LYS A 164 14.38 -0.12 -26.12
CA LYS A 164 13.82 -1.24 -26.94
C LYS A 164 12.78 -2.15 -26.26
N ALA A 165 12.25 -1.77 -25.12
CA ALA A 165 10.96 -2.27 -24.65
C ALA A 165 10.05 -1.03 -24.68
N TYR A 166 8.90 -0.93 -25.33
CA TYR A 166 7.97 -1.85 -25.95
C TYR A 166 7.47 -1.23 -27.27
N LEU A 167 7.78 -1.87 -28.39
CA LEU A 167 7.02 -1.68 -29.64
C LEU A 167 6.76 -3.06 -30.25
N ARG A 168 6.30 -3.99 -29.41
CA ARG A 168 5.85 -5.32 -29.81
C ARG A 168 4.44 -5.53 -29.28
N ALA A 169 3.70 -6.39 -29.97
CA ALA A 169 2.48 -6.98 -29.46
C ALA A 169 2.68 -7.57 -28.05
N ASP A 170 1.64 -7.52 -27.22
CA ASP A 170 1.55 -8.28 -25.98
C ASP A 170 1.95 -9.76 -26.19
N PRO A 171 2.60 -10.44 -25.23
CA PRO A 171 3.08 -11.82 -25.38
C PRO A 171 2.03 -12.82 -25.90
N PHE A 172 0.75 -12.65 -25.56
CA PHE A 172 -0.34 -13.46 -26.07
C PHE A 172 -0.54 -13.27 -27.57
N VAL A 173 -0.64 -12.01 -28.01
CA VAL A 173 -0.81 -11.64 -29.42
C VAL A 173 0.44 -11.99 -30.25
N TYR A 174 1.63 -11.82 -29.69
CA TYR A 174 2.88 -12.26 -30.29
C TYR A 174 2.90 -13.78 -30.50
N GLY A 175 2.40 -14.53 -29.51
CA GLY A 175 2.26 -15.98 -29.58
C GLY A 175 1.41 -16.46 -30.75
N LEU A 176 0.31 -15.75 -31.04
CA LEU A 176 -0.63 -16.05 -32.13
C LEU A 176 -0.09 -15.71 -33.53
N LEU A 177 0.66 -14.61 -33.65
CA LEU A 177 1.07 -14.08 -34.96
C LEU A 177 2.49 -14.50 -35.41
N LYS A 178 3.33 -15.01 -34.50
CA LYS A 178 4.75 -15.34 -34.80
C LYS A 178 4.93 -16.39 -35.90
N ASP A 179 4.05 -17.39 -35.98
CA ASP A 179 4.18 -18.48 -36.95
C ASP A 179 3.68 -18.06 -38.33
N PHE A 180 2.67 -17.17 -38.36
CA PHE A 180 2.23 -16.48 -39.57
C PHE A 180 3.33 -15.59 -40.17
N VAL A 181 4.04 -14.82 -39.32
CA VAL A 181 5.20 -14.00 -39.75
C VAL A 181 6.34 -14.83 -40.33
N LYS A 182 6.61 -16.02 -39.78
CA LYS A 182 7.65 -16.93 -40.30
C LYS A 182 7.29 -17.45 -41.69
N GLU A 183 6.03 -17.80 -41.92
CA GLU A 183 5.54 -18.26 -43.21
C GLU A 183 5.54 -17.13 -44.27
N HIS A 184 5.18 -15.91 -43.89
CA HIS A 184 5.21 -14.78 -44.82
C HIS A 184 6.63 -14.39 -45.28
N ARG A 185 7.63 -14.53 -44.40
CA ARG A 185 9.04 -14.28 -44.76
C ARG A 185 9.58 -15.22 -45.84
N SER A 186 8.97 -16.39 -46.03
CA SER A 186 9.35 -17.35 -47.09
C SER A 186 8.57 -17.14 -48.39
N LYS A 187 7.47 -16.38 -48.37
CA LYS A 187 6.62 -16.08 -49.53
C LYS A 187 6.73 -14.62 -50.03
N SER A 188 7.78 -13.89 -49.64
CA SER A 188 7.94 -12.48 -49.99
C SER A 188 7.92 -12.23 -51.50
N THR A 189 7.27 -11.15 -51.93
CA THR A 189 7.23 -10.72 -53.34
C THR A 189 8.61 -10.26 -53.80
N ASP A 190 8.82 -10.20 -55.11
CA ASP A 190 10.09 -9.70 -55.66
C ASP A 190 10.30 -8.21 -55.35
N ALA A 191 9.22 -7.44 -55.16
CA ALA A 191 9.27 -6.08 -54.66
C ALA A 191 9.71 -6.01 -53.20
N GLU A 192 9.14 -6.83 -52.30
CA GLU A 192 9.57 -6.89 -50.90
C GLU A 192 11.03 -7.34 -50.76
N LYS A 193 11.47 -8.30 -51.60
CA LYS A 193 12.88 -8.73 -51.63
C LYS A 193 13.79 -7.57 -52.04
N LEU A 194 13.44 -6.88 -53.14
CA LEU A 194 14.21 -5.73 -53.62
C LEU A 194 14.24 -4.62 -52.57
N LEU A 195 13.09 -4.28 -51.97
CA LEU A 195 13.02 -3.26 -50.92
C LEU A 195 13.83 -3.67 -49.68
N TRP A 196 13.80 -4.94 -49.30
CA TRP A 196 14.64 -5.45 -48.23
C TRP A 196 16.12 -5.30 -48.56
N GLU A 197 16.58 -5.59 -49.78
CA GLU A 197 17.98 -5.36 -50.19
C GLU A 197 18.42 -3.89 -50.05
N ILE A 198 17.47 -2.97 -50.30
CA ILE A 198 17.69 -1.52 -50.20
C ILE A 198 17.76 -1.08 -48.73
N VAL A 199 16.82 -1.51 -47.89
CA VAL A 199 16.71 -1.04 -46.49
C VAL A 199 17.51 -1.87 -45.49
N LYS A 200 17.97 -3.08 -45.86
CA LYS A 200 18.76 -3.92 -44.97
C LYS A 200 20.20 -3.42 -44.84
N GLY A 201 20.73 -3.44 -43.62
CA GLY A 201 22.07 -2.93 -43.30
C GLY A 201 22.08 -1.41 -43.07
N LYS A 202 23.22 -0.75 -43.32
CA LYS A 202 23.38 0.71 -43.15
C LYS A 202 23.16 1.52 -44.45
N LYS A 203 22.59 0.90 -45.49
CA LYS A 203 22.52 1.48 -46.85
C LYS A 203 21.55 2.68 -46.97
N MET A 204 20.54 2.78 -46.10
CA MET A 204 19.66 3.95 -45.98
C MET A 204 20.21 4.95 -44.96
N ALA A 205 21.33 5.61 -45.28
CA ALA A 205 21.93 6.66 -44.43
C ALA A 205 22.14 6.27 -42.94
N GLY A 206 22.32 4.97 -42.64
CA GLY A 206 22.50 4.47 -41.28
C GLY A 206 21.23 4.09 -40.50
N PHE A 207 20.03 4.36 -41.04
CA PHE A 207 18.75 4.00 -40.40
C PHE A 207 18.51 2.48 -40.38
N LYS A 208 17.96 1.95 -39.28
CA LYS A 208 17.80 0.50 -39.06
C LYS A 208 16.35 0.05 -39.31
N PHE A 209 16.17 -0.83 -40.27
CA PHE A 209 14.87 -1.43 -40.58
C PHE A 209 14.76 -2.88 -40.10
N ARG A 210 13.53 -3.29 -39.76
CA ARG A 210 13.11 -4.67 -39.51
C ARG A 210 12.04 -5.04 -40.53
N ARG A 211 12.05 -6.28 -41.03
CA ARG A 211 10.94 -6.78 -41.87
C ARG A 211 9.94 -7.61 -41.08
N GLN A 212 8.67 -7.53 -41.45
CA GLN A 212 7.58 -8.35 -40.94
C GLN A 212 7.58 -8.32 -39.40
N HIS A 213 7.44 -7.11 -38.83
CA HIS A 213 7.56 -6.85 -37.40
C HIS A 213 6.18 -6.54 -36.81
N ILE A 214 5.86 -7.20 -35.68
CA ILE A 214 4.53 -7.12 -35.07
C ILE A 214 4.45 -5.93 -34.11
N ILE A 215 3.44 -5.07 -34.29
CA ILE A 215 3.16 -3.86 -33.50
C ILE A 215 1.68 -3.92 -33.09
N SER A 216 1.37 -3.98 -31.79
CA SER A 216 -0.01 -4.23 -31.32
C SER A 216 -0.56 -5.51 -31.99
N THR A 217 -1.67 -5.44 -32.72
CA THR A 217 -2.28 -6.55 -33.46
C THR A 217 -1.89 -6.59 -34.94
N TYR A 218 -0.90 -5.77 -35.34
CA TYR A 218 -0.55 -5.50 -36.74
C TYR A 218 0.83 -6.05 -37.13
N ILE A 219 0.98 -6.54 -38.37
CA ILE A 219 2.27 -6.96 -38.93
C ILE A 219 2.68 -5.94 -39.99
N ALA A 220 3.75 -5.19 -39.72
CA ALA A 220 4.33 -4.23 -40.65
C ALA A 220 5.34 -4.91 -41.58
N ASP A 221 5.23 -4.69 -42.90
CA ASP A 221 6.14 -5.27 -43.89
C ASP A 221 7.59 -4.84 -43.65
N PHE A 222 7.81 -3.54 -43.44
CA PHE A 222 9.07 -2.99 -42.94
C PHE A 222 8.84 -1.90 -41.91
N VAL A 223 9.67 -1.83 -40.88
CA VAL A 223 9.60 -0.77 -39.87
C VAL A 223 10.98 -0.31 -39.42
N SER A 224 11.16 1.00 -39.33
CA SER A 224 12.21 1.64 -38.55
C SER A 224 11.62 2.07 -37.21
N LEU A 225 11.98 1.36 -36.14
CA LEU A 225 11.43 1.63 -34.81
C LEU A 225 11.94 2.94 -34.21
N SER A 226 13.20 3.30 -34.47
CA SER A 226 13.77 4.57 -33.98
C SER A 226 13.12 5.75 -34.67
N GLU A 227 12.89 5.63 -35.98
CA GLU A 227 12.28 6.71 -36.75
C GLU A 227 10.75 6.70 -36.68
N LYS A 228 10.15 5.66 -36.07
CA LYS A 228 8.71 5.41 -36.06
C LYS A 228 8.12 5.47 -37.48
N LEU A 229 8.77 4.81 -38.44
CA LEU A 229 8.31 4.74 -39.84
C LEU A 229 7.99 3.31 -40.23
N ILE A 230 6.77 3.08 -40.72
CA ILE A 230 6.30 1.81 -41.30
C ILE A 230 6.23 1.98 -42.83
N ILE A 231 6.71 0.97 -43.56
CA ILE A 231 6.64 0.89 -45.01
C ILE A 231 5.90 -0.39 -45.38
N GLU A 232 4.84 -0.26 -46.19
CA GLU A 232 4.03 -1.37 -46.70
C GLU A 232 4.18 -1.52 -48.21
N VAL A 233 4.22 -2.75 -48.72
CA VAL A 233 4.34 -3.04 -50.16
C VAL A 233 3.12 -3.85 -50.64
N ASP A 234 2.21 -3.17 -51.34
CA ASP A 234 0.87 -3.61 -51.80
C ASP A 234 0.01 -4.35 -50.75
N GLY A 235 -0.97 -3.62 -50.21
CA GLY A 235 -1.63 -3.89 -48.94
C GLY A 235 -2.63 -5.04 -48.88
N LEU A 236 -2.15 -6.26 -48.67
CA LEU A 236 -2.96 -7.30 -48.04
C LEU A 236 -3.07 -7.04 -46.52
N HIS A 237 -4.30 -7.12 -45.99
CA HIS A 237 -4.57 -6.85 -44.58
C HIS A 237 -4.08 -7.99 -43.69
N HIS A 238 -3.05 -7.74 -42.89
CA HIS A 238 -2.48 -8.71 -41.95
C HIS A 238 -2.93 -8.42 -40.51
N GLN A 239 -4.10 -8.93 -40.17
CA GLN A 239 -4.67 -8.99 -38.81
C GLN A 239 -5.26 -10.39 -38.57
N LEU A 240 -5.54 -10.71 -37.31
CA LEU A 240 -6.33 -11.92 -36.98
C LEU A 240 -7.68 -11.88 -37.71
N PRO A 241 -8.19 -13.01 -38.25
CA PRO A 241 -9.42 -13.04 -39.07
C PRO A 241 -10.65 -12.41 -38.41
N GLU A 242 -10.69 -12.45 -37.08
CA GLU A 242 -11.74 -11.92 -36.20
C GLU A 242 -11.64 -10.40 -35.93
N ASN A 243 -10.56 -9.73 -36.34
CA ASN A 243 -10.28 -8.31 -36.06
C ASN A 243 -10.04 -7.46 -37.32
N LYS A 244 -10.56 -7.84 -38.49
CA LYS A 244 -10.37 -7.07 -39.75
C LYS A 244 -10.94 -5.66 -39.63
N LYS A 245 -10.07 -4.68 -39.37
CA LYS A 245 -10.38 -3.25 -39.38
C LYS A 245 -10.28 -2.67 -40.79
N SER A 246 -10.94 -1.54 -41.03
CA SER A 246 -10.72 -0.74 -42.24
C SER A 246 -9.28 -0.20 -42.28
N ASP A 247 -8.75 0.05 -43.48
CA ASP A 247 -7.40 0.60 -43.68
C ASP A 247 -7.18 1.96 -43.03
N ASP A 248 -8.24 2.77 -42.95
CA ASP A 248 -8.19 4.09 -42.32
C ASP A 248 -8.14 3.99 -40.79
N GLU A 249 -8.84 3.02 -40.21
CA GLU A 249 -8.81 2.76 -38.76
C GLU A 249 -7.45 2.18 -38.34
N ARG A 250 -6.90 1.30 -39.17
CA ARG A 250 -5.55 0.74 -39.00
C ARG A 250 -4.49 1.84 -38.98
N THR A 251 -4.57 2.76 -39.94
CA THR A 251 -3.61 3.86 -40.04
C THR A 251 -3.75 4.82 -38.85
N LYS A 252 -4.98 5.10 -38.38
CA LYS A 252 -5.22 5.88 -37.16
C LYS A 252 -4.62 5.24 -35.91
N GLU A 253 -4.75 3.92 -35.74
CA GLU A 253 -4.18 3.20 -34.59
C GLU A 253 -2.65 3.25 -34.58
N LEU A 254 -2.02 3.03 -35.74
CA LEU A 254 -0.57 3.12 -35.87
C LEU A 254 -0.05 4.54 -35.66
N ASN A 255 -0.80 5.56 -36.13
CA ASN A 255 -0.48 6.97 -35.88
C ASN A 255 -0.62 7.34 -34.40
N MET A 256 -1.61 6.80 -33.67
CA MET A 256 -1.74 7.00 -32.22
C MET A 256 -0.57 6.37 -31.44
N LEU A 257 0.01 5.28 -31.96
CA LEU A 257 1.27 4.70 -31.45
C LEU A 257 2.52 5.49 -31.91
N GLY A 258 2.33 6.59 -32.62
CA GLY A 258 3.36 7.51 -33.08
C GLY A 258 4.09 7.05 -34.34
N PHE A 259 3.61 6.02 -35.04
CA PHE A 259 4.19 5.59 -36.32
C PHE A 259 3.59 6.36 -37.48
N ASN A 260 4.43 6.79 -38.41
CA ASN A 260 3.97 7.18 -39.75
C ASN A 260 3.99 5.97 -40.67
N VAL A 261 3.00 5.85 -41.57
CA VAL A 261 2.84 4.72 -42.49
C VAL A 261 2.91 5.23 -43.93
N ILE A 262 3.88 4.75 -44.71
CA ILE A 262 3.97 4.98 -46.15
C ILE A 262 3.76 3.67 -46.91
N ARG A 263 3.12 3.73 -48.07
CA ARG A 263 2.77 2.54 -48.87
C ARG A 263 3.29 2.67 -50.29
N PHE A 264 3.82 1.58 -50.83
CA PHE A 264 4.25 1.48 -52.21
C PHE A 264 3.54 0.32 -52.91
N THR A 265 3.21 0.50 -54.17
CA THR A 265 2.80 -0.62 -55.04
C THR A 265 4.01 -1.43 -55.47
N ASN A 266 3.82 -2.70 -55.82
CA ASN A 266 4.91 -3.53 -56.35
C ASN A 266 5.60 -2.88 -57.56
N LYS A 267 4.83 -2.20 -58.43
CA LYS A 267 5.35 -1.46 -59.60
C LYS A 267 6.27 -0.32 -59.19
N GLN A 268 5.91 0.47 -58.18
CA GLN A 268 6.74 1.59 -57.70
C GLN A 268 8.08 1.10 -57.16
N VAL A 269 8.09 0.00 -56.41
CA VAL A 269 9.33 -0.56 -55.87
C VAL A 269 10.23 -1.14 -56.97
N LEU A 270 9.64 -1.88 -57.92
CA LEU A 270 10.39 -2.61 -58.96
C LEU A 270 10.84 -1.74 -60.14
N SER A 271 10.06 -0.72 -60.51
CA SER A 271 10.29 0.07 -61.73
C SER A 271 10.64 1.53 -61.44
N GLU A 272 10.35 2.03 -60.23
CA GLU A 272 10.58 3.42 -59.82
C GLU A 272 11.41 3.45 -58.52
N THR A 273 12.50 2.68 -58.51
CA THR A 273 13.30 2.44 -57.29
C THR A 273 13.89 3.72 -56.71
N ASP A 274 14.37 4.66 -57.54
CA ASP A 274 14.89 5.95 -57.05
C ASP A 274 13.80 6.80 -56.39
N TYR A 275 12.59 6.80 -56.94
CA TYR A 275 11.43 7.46 -56.33
C TYR A 275 11.07 6.85 -54.98
N THR A 276 11.07 5.51 -54.91
CA THR A 276 10.81 4.76 -53.66
C THR A 276 11.87 5.10 -52.59
N ILE A 277 13.15 5.10 -52.95
CA ILE A 277 14.25 5.43 -52.05
C ILE A 277 14.14 6.87 -51.56
N ASN A 278 13.94 7.82 -52.47
CA ASN A 278 13.84 9.23 -52.11
C ASN A 278 12.64 9.51 -51.21
N THR A 279 11.50 8.87 -51.46
CA THR A 279 10.30 8.99 -50.62
C THR A 279 10.58 8.49 -49.20
N ILE A 280 11.22 7.32 -49.06
CA ILE A 280 11.61 6.78 -47.75
C ILE A 280 12.61 7.70 -47.04
N LEU A 281 13.63 8.19 -47.75
CA LEU A 281 14.63 9.09 -47.18
C LEU A 281 14.05 10.45 -46.77
N LEU A 282 13.12 10.99 -47.55
CA LEU A 282 12.40 12.21 -47.20
C LEU A 282 11.60 11.99 -45.92
N GLU A 283 10.89 10.86 -45.80
CA GLU A 283 10.11 10.56 -44.62
C GLU A 283 10.97 10.33 -43.37
N LEU A 284 12.13 9.67 -43.53
CA LEU A 284 13.13 9.50 -42.47
C LEU A 284 13.80 10.82 -42.05
N LYS A 285 13.79 11.84 -42.92
CA LYS A 285 14.41 13.15 -42.69
C LYS A 285 13.42 14.26 -42.34
N LYS A 286 12.11 13.99 -42.38
CA LYS A 286 11.12 14.97 -41.93
C LYS A 286 11.34 15.22 -40.44
N GLU A 287 11.54 16.49 -40.09
CA GLU A 287 11.44 16.94 -38.72
C GLU A 287 10.03 16.60 -38.24
N LYS A 288 9.95 15.77 -37.18
CA LYS A 288 8.69 15.39 -36.58
C LYS A 288 8.07 16.66 -35.99
N PRO A 289 6.74 16.84 -36.09
CA PRO A 289 6.11 18.02 -35.51
C PRO A 289 6.47 18.11 -34.03
N GLU A 290 7.14 19.20 -33.67
CA GLU A 290 7.22 19.65 -32.29
C GLU A 290 5.78 19.80 -31.80
N ILE A 291 5.45 19.07 -30.74
CA ILE A 291 4.31 19.43 -29.91
C ILE A 291 4.68 20.80 -29.35
N SER A 292 3.93 21.81 -29.78
CA SER A 292 4.20 23.21 -29.49
C SER A 292 4.43 23.44 -28.00
N ASP A 293 5.58 24.00 -27.69
CA ASP A 293 5.84 24.76 -26.49
C ASP A 293 4.76 25.83 -26.31
N SER A 294 3.72 25.54 -25.51
CA SER A 294 3.04 26.61 -24.80
C SER A 294 3.84 26.85 -23.52
N GLU A 295 4.83 27.73 -23.65
CA GLU A 295 5.62 28.35 -22.58
C GLU A 295 5.65 27.56 -21.27
N ALA A 296 6.48 26.51 -21.22
CA ALA A 296 7.16 26.25 -19.96
C ALA A 296 8.02 27.49 -19.69
N PRO A 297 7.98 28.07 -18.47
CA PRO A 297 8.75 29.25 -18.15
C PRO A 297 10.24 28.99 -18.42
N PRO A 298 11.05 30.05 -18.64
CA PRO A 298 12.49 29.90 -18.79
C PRO A 298 13.04 29.05 -17.64
N ALA A 299 14.11 28.32 -17.94
CA ALA A 299 14.89 27.53 -16.98
C ALA A 299 15.35 28.41 -15.79
N GLU A 300 14.46 28.59 -14.84
CA GLU A 300 14.66 29.20 -13.54
C GLU A 300 13.95 28.29 -12.52
N GLY A 301 14.76 27.56 -11.75
CA GLY A 301 14.32 27.03 -10.47
C GLY A 301 13.91 25.55 -10.42
N PHE A 302 14.81 24.61 -10.75
CA PHE A 302 15.25 23.84 -9.58
C PHE A 302 16.31 24.74 -8.95
N GLY A 303 16.07 25.16 -7.71
CA GLY A 303 17.17 25.69 -6.90
C GLY A 303 18.29 24.65 -6.82
N GLU A 304 19.36 24.93 -6.10
CA GLU A 304 20.50 24.02 -5.93
C GLU A 304 20.18 22.61 -5.37
N ALA A 305 18.91 22.21 -5.20
CA ALA A 305 18.49 20.85 -4.87
C ALA A 305 17.22 20.44 -5.65
N GLY A 306 17.34 19.44 -6.52
CA GLY A 306 16.18 18.63 -6.97
C GLY A 306 15.69 17.71 -5.84
N PRO A 307 14.69 16.85 -6.09
CA PRO A 307 14.05 16.11 -5.02
C PRO A 307 14.94 14.98 -4.46
N VAL A 308 14.70 14.63 -3.20
CA VAL A 308 15.39 13.51 -2.54
C VAL A 308 14.63 12.21 -2.78
N PHE A 309 15.34 11.17 -3.23
CA PHE A 309 14.78 9.85 -3.43
C PHE A 309 15.26 8.88 -2.36
N ILE A 310 14.33 8.16 -1.74
CA ILE A 310 14.61 7.24 -0.63
C ILE A 310 13.99 5.89 -0.98
N SER A 311 14.84 4.88 -1.22
CA SER A 311 14.42 3.51 -1.52
C SER A 311 14.50 2.61 -0.29
N LEU A 312 13.41 1.92 0.01
CA LEU A 312 13.20 1.09 1.20
C LEU A 312 12.83 -0.36 0.83
N PRO A 313 13.13 -1.35 1.69
CA PRO A 313 12.73 -2.73 1.48
C PRO A 313 11.20 -2.90 1.47
N GLY A 314 10.69 -3.87 0.71
CA GLY A 314 9.24 -4.18 0.68
C GLY A 314 8.69 -4.84 1.95
N VAL A 315 9.56 -5.47 2.76
CA VAL A 315 9.12 -6.18 3.98
C VAL A 315 8.67 -5.17 5.06
N PRO A 316 7.40 -5.20 5.52
CA PRO A 316 6.85 -4.12 6.34
C PRO A 316 7.62 -3.85 7.64
N HIS A 317 8.11 -4.88 8.34
CA HIS A 317 8.83 -4.69 9.60
C HIS A 317 10.20 -3.99 9.41
N GLU A 318 10.86 -4.26 8.28
CA GLU A 318 12.14 -3.64 7.90
C GLU A 318 11.91 -2.19 7.47
N MET A 319 10.98 -1.97 6.54
CA MET A 319 10.58 -0.64 6.06
C MET A 319 10.18 0.28 7.22
N LYS A 320 9.30 -0.20 8.11
CA LYS A 320 8.88 0.56 9.32
C LYS A 320 10.07 0.91 10.20
N GLY A 321 11.07 0.03 10.30
CA GLY A 321 12.29 0.32 11.06
C GLY A 321 13.11 1.44 10.44
N LEU A 322 13.40 1.34 9.15
CA LEU A 322 14.16 2.36 8.41
C LEU A 322 13.45 3.71 8.39
N MET A 323 12.11 3.71 8.23
CA MET A 323 11.32 4.95 8.30
C MET A 323 11.53 5.68 9.63
N MET A 324 11.41 4.96 10.74
CA MET A 324 11.52 5.55 12.07
C MET A 324 12.95 5.89 12.48
N ASP A 325 13.91 5.04 12.14
CA ASP A 325 15.29 5.15 12.63
C ASP A 325 16.17 6.06 11.76
N GLU A 326 15.88 6.16 10.46
CA GLU A 326 16.77 6.82 9.48
C GLU A 326 16.05 7.91 8.68
N VAL A 327 14.90 7.60 8.06
CA VAL A 327 14.23 8.52 7.10
C VAL A 327 13.59 9.72 7.79
N ILE A 328 12.78 9.51 8.83
CA ILE A 328 12.12 10.60 9.55
C ILE A 328 13.15 11.53 10.21
N PRO A 329 14.19 11.03 10.93
CA PRO A 329 15.26 11.88 11.44
C PRO A 329 15.97 12.69 10.36
N PHE A 330 16.22 12.10 9.19
CA PHE A 330 16.79 12.82 8.05
C PHE A 330 15.86 13.96 7.60
N ILE A 331 14.57 13.69 7.36
CA ILE A 331 13.62 14.69 6.88
C ILE A 331 13.47 15.86 7.87
N LEU A 332 13.35 15.56 9.18
CA LEU A 332 13.25 16.58 10.22
C LEU A 332 14.50 17.47 10.34
N LYS A 333 15.65 16.98 9.88
CA LYS A 333 16.91 17.72 9.88
C LYS A 333 17.07 18.60 8.64
N GLU A 334 16.64 18.12 7.49
CA GLU A 334 16.87 18.78 6.19
C GLU A 334 15.75 19.74 5.79
N TYR A 335 14.54 19.57 6.32
CA TYR A 335 13.37 20.38 5.95
C TYR A 335 12.82 21.18 7.14
N ASP A 336 12.46 22.44 6.89
CA ASP A 336 11.68 23.25 7.82
C ASP A 336 10.19 22.93 7.66
N LEU A 337 9.63 22.22 8.64
CA LEU A 337 8.29 21.62 8.56
C LEU A 337 7.34 22.25 9.57
N PRO A 338 6.06 22.43 9.21
CA PRO A 338 5.07 22.93 10.17
C PRO A 338 4.89 21.92 11.31
N ALA A 339 4.76 22.44 12.53
CA ALA A 339 4.34 21.65 13.66
C ALA A 339 2.87 21.26 13.51
N ILE A 340 2.61 19.96 13.38
CA ILE A 340 1.27 19.39 13.42
C ILE A 340 1.03 18.78 14.81
N VAL A 341 -0.03 19.21 15.47
CA VAL A 341 -0.43 18.68 16.77
C VAL A 341 -1.81 18.06 16.64
N HIS A 342 -1.92 16.83 17.14
CA HIS A 342 -3.19 16.12 17.28
C HIS A 342 -3.47 15.83 18.75
N LYS A 343 -4.73 15.99 19.16
CA LYS A 343 -5.25 15.46 20.43
C LYS A 343 -6.46 14.60 20.14
N THR A 344 -6.49 13.40 20.71
CA THR A 344 -7.50 12.38 20.41
C THR A 344 -8.24 11.96 21.66
N ALA A 345 -9.57 11.94 21.61
CA ALA A 345 -10.41 11.39 22.64
C ALA A 345 -11.21 10.22 22.09
N PHE A 346 -11.37 9.16 22.89
CA PHE A 346 -12.10 7.97 22.52
C PHE A 346 -13.43 7.93 23.22
N THR A 347 -14.47 7.64 22.45
CA THR A 347 -15.82 7.46 22.97
C THR A 347 -16.31 6.04 22.65
N ALA A 348 -17.15 5.47 23.53
CA ALA A 348 -17.71 4.14 23.33
C ALA A 348 -19.17 4.06 23.77
N GLY A 349 -19.96 3.30 23.01
CA GLY A 349 -21.40 3.15 23.24
C GLY A 349 -22.26 4.31 22.70
N ILE A 350 -21.69 5.14 21.81
CA ILE A 350 -22.39 6.19 21.07
C ILE A 350 -21.88 6.20 19.62
N GLY A 351 -22.80 6.43 18.68
CA GLY A 351 -22.48 6.51 17.25
C GLY A 351 -22.05 7.90 16.81
N GLU A 352 -21.42 7.98 15.63
CA GLU A 352 -20.90 9.23 15.05
C GLU A 352 -21.97 10.33 14.94
N SER A 353 -23.15 10.02 14.38
CA SER A 353 -24.21 11.03 14.20
C SER A 353 -24.70 11.63 15.52
N MET A 354 -24.72 10.84 16.60
CA MET A 354 -25.12 11.35 17.91
C MET A 354 -24.02 12.20 18.54
N LEU A 355 -22.74 11.84 18.35
CA LEU A 355 -21.62 12.68 18.78
C LEU A 355 -21.60 14.01 18.04
N ALA A 356 -21.85 13.99 16.72
CA ALA A 356 -21.94 15.20 15.91
C ALA A 356 -23.08 16.11 16.40
N GLU A 357 -24.24 15.54 16.75
CA GLU A 357 -25.35 16.30 17.34
C GLU A 357 -24.98 16.91 18.70
N MET A 358 -24.24 16.19 19.55
CA MET A 358 -23.73 16.73 20.83
C MET A 358 -22.71 17.86 20.62
N LEU A 359 -21.95 17.82 19.53
CA LEU A 359 -20.88 18.77 19.22
C LEU A 359 -21.30 19.87 18.24
N LYS A 360 -22.59 19.95 17.88
CA LYS A 360 -23.11 20.88 16.86
C LYS A 360 -22.84 22.36 17.14
N GLU A 361 -22.74 22.76 18.40
CA GLU A 361 -22.38 24.13 18.81
C GLU A 361 -20.86 24.31 18.96
N PHE A 362 -20.15 23.24 19.29
CA PHE A 362 -18.70 23.26 19.53
C PHE A 362 -17.93 23.30 18.22
N GLU A 363 -18.26 22.45 17.25
CA GLU A 363 -17.51 22.30 16.01
C GLU A 363 -17.47 23.60 15.17
N PRO A 364 -18.58 24.35 14.98
CA PRO A 364 -18.53 25.65 14.31
C PRO A 364 -17.81 26.74 15.10
N SER A 365 -17.58 26.54 16.41
CA SER A 365 -16.86 27.49 17.27
C SER A 365 -15.34 27.36 17.19
N LEU A 366 -14.82 26.33 16.50
CA LEU A 366 -13.39 26.11 16.33
C LEU A 366 -12.77 27.17 15.39
N PRO A 367 -11.53 27.64 15.67
CA PRO A 367 -10.76 28.42 14.72
C PRO A 367 -10.58 27.69 13.39
N SER A 368 -10.45 28.41 12.27
CA SER A 368 -10.40 27.82 10.93
C SER A 368 -9.19 26.90 10.68
N HIS A 369 -8.10 27.07 11.42
CA HIS A 369 -6.92 26.21 11.38
C HIS A 369 -7.02 24.98 12.29
N ILE A 370 -8.07 24.85 13.09
CA ILE A 370 -8.32 23.71 13.97
C ILE A 370 -9.48 22.89 13.43
N LYS A 371 -9.22 21.62 13.15
CA LYS A 371 -10.22 20.71 12.57
C LYS A 371 -10.57 19.60 13.54
N LEU A 372 -11.86 19.37 13.71
CA LEU A 372 -12.40 18.17 14.34
C LEU A 372 -12.62 17.09 13.28
N ALA A 373 -12.16 15.87 13.56
CA ALA A 373 -12.46 14.70 12.76
C ALA A 373 -13.10 13.61 13.61
N TYR A 374 -14.13 12.97 13.06
CA TYR A 374 -14.76 11.77 13.60
C TYR A 374 -14.19 10.57 12.86
N LEU A 375 -13.55 9.67 13.61
CA LEU A 375 -12.88 8.50 13.07
C LEU A 375 -13.56 7.26 13.67
N PRO A 376 -14.60 6.72 12.99
CA PRO A 376 -15.34 5.59 13.50
C PRO A 376 -14.45 4.34 13.51
N ASN A 377 -14.54 3.60 14.61
CA ASN A 377 -14.01 2.25 14.75
C ASN A 377 -15.13 1.35 15.30
N TYR A 378 -14.96 0.04 15.30
CA TYR A 378 -16.03 -0.87 15.70
C TYR A 378 -16.30 -0.76 17.19
N GLY A 379 -17.50 -0.28 17.53
CA GLY A 379 -17.93 -0.03 18.91
C GLY A 379 -17.37 1.24 19.55
N MET A 380 -16.54 2.02 18.84
CA MET A 380 -15.89 3.23 19.36
C MET A 380 -15.86 4.34 18.31
N VAL A 381 -15.83 5.60 18.73
CA VAL A 381 -15.55 6.72 17.83
C VAL A 381 -14.40 7.53 18.41
N LYS A 382 -13.33 7.68 17.62
CA LYS A 382 -12.19 8.53 17.94
C LYS A 382 -12.50 9.95 17.44
N LEU A 383 -12.54 10.90 18.37
CA LEU A 383 -12.62 12.32 18.08
C LEU A 383 -11.19 12.86 18.05
N ARG A 384 -10.79 13.53 16.97
CA ARG A 384 -9.45 14.09 16.83
C ARG A 384 -9.51 15.58 16.51
N LEU A 385 -8.96 16.40 17.40
CA LEU A 385 -8.62 17.77 17.06
C LEU A 385 -7.22 17.82 16.44
N THR A 386 -7.11 18.54 15.33
CA THR A 386 -5.84 18.73 14.59
C THR A 386 -5.62 20.21 14.36
N THR A 387 -4.41 20.68 14.61
CA THR A 387 -3.97 22.04 14.30
C THR A 387 -2.56 22.02 13.74
N THR A 388 -2.22 23.07 13.01
CA THR A 388 -0.92 23.25 12.33
C THR A 388 -0.39 24.64 12.61
N GLY A 389 0.90 24.77 12.89
CA GLY A 389 1.55 26.07 13.04
C GLY A 389 3.06 25.98 13.07
N ASN A 390 3.73 27.10 13.33
CA ASN A 390 5.19 27.20 13.22
C ASN A 390 5.93 26.73 14.47
N ASN A 391 5.25 26.74 15.63
CA ASN A 391 5.82 26.34 16.91
C ASN A 391 4.91 25.32 17.58
N LYS A 392 5.45 24.13 17.82
CA LYS A 392 4.73 23.01 18.44
C LYS A 392 4.15 23.37 19.81
N GLU A 393 4.90 24.07 20.65
CA GLU A 393 4.47 24.41 22.01
C GLU A 393 3.31 25.42 22.01
N GLU A 394 3.37 26.41 21.13
CA GLU A 394 2.29 27.41 20.99
C GLU A 394 1.01 26.77 20.46
N VAL A 395 1.15 25.94 19.43
CA VAL A 395 0.05 25.21 18.80
C VAL A 395 -0.60 24.23 19.78
N GLU A 396 0.20 23.53 20.59
CA GLU A 396 -0.31 22.63 21.63
C GLU A 396 -1.04 23.42 22.74
N LYS A 397 -0.49 24.57 23.17
CA LYS A 397 -1.10 25.42 24.19
C LYS A 397 -2.45 26.00 23.75
N GLU A 398 -2.62 26.30 22.45
CA GLU A 398 -3.92 26.72 21.89
C GLU A 398 -4.93 25.56 21.84
N LEU A 399 -4.47 24.36 21.45
CA LEU A 399 -5.34 23.20 21.24
C LEU A 399 -5.91 22.63 22.55
N LEU A 400 -5.11 22.62 23.63
CA LEU A 400 -5.46 22.01 24.91
C LEU A 400 -6.82 22.46 25.49
N PRO A 401 -7.11 23.76 25.68
CA PRO A 401 -8.38 24.19 26.26
C PRO A 401 -9.60 23.83 25.38
N LEU A 402 -9.43 23.81 24.05
CA LEU A 402 -10.49 23.37 23.13
C LEU A 402 -10.73 21.85 23.24
N PHE A 403 -9.65 21.09 23.39
CA PHE A 403 -9.70 19.64 23.61
C PHE A 403 -10.38 19.30 24.95
N GLU A 404 -10.06 20.01 26.03
CA GLU A 404 -10.72 19.85 27.33
C GLU A 404 -12.22 20.19 27.25
N LYS A 405 -12.58 21.27 26.54
CA LYS A 405 -13.98 21.63 26.29
C LYS A 405 -14.73 20.52 25.54
N MET A 406 -14.14 19.98 24.47
CA MET A 406 -14.71 18.85 23.73
C MET A 406 -14.92 17.63 24.63
N MET A 407 -13.91 17.26 25.42
CA MET A 407 -14.01 16.13 26.35
C MET A 407 -15.10 16.33 27.41
N SER A 408 -15.30 17.56 27.90
CA SER A 408 -16.38 17.86 28.83
C SER A 408 -17.76 17.64 28.22
N ILE A 409 -17.95 17.95 26.93
CA ILE A 409 -19.23 17.75 26.23
C ILE A 409 -19.54 16.25 26.10
N VAL A 410 -18.54 15.42 25.78
CA VAL A 410 -18.72 13.97 25.54
C VAL A 410 -18.40 13.10 26.76
N LYS A 411 -18.31 13.71 27.96
CA LYS A 411 -17.81 13.07 29.20
C LYS A 411 -18.49 11.75 29.55
N GLU A 412 -19.79 11.61 29.28
CA GLU A 412 -20.55 10.38 29.57
C GLU A 412 -20.03 9.17 28.76
N TYR A 413 -19.56 9.41 27.54
CA TYR A 413 -19.11 8.38 26.60
C TYR A 413 -17.59 8.25 26.55
N LEU A 414 -16.86 9.18 27.18
CA LEU A 414 -15.41 9.24 27.18
C LEU A 414 -14.80 7.98 27.80
N VAL A 415 -13.78 7.45 27.13
CA VAL A 415 -13.05 6.24 27.52
C VAL A 415 -11.62 6.58 27.90
N SER A 416 -10.94 7.32 27.03
CA SER A 416 -9.55 7.75 27.18
C SER A 416 -9.31 9.01 26.35
N ASP A 417 -8.35 9.81 26.77
CA ASP A 417 -7.76 10.95 26.06
C ASP A 417 -6.42 10.59 25.39
N GLU A 418 -6.06 9.31 25.39
CA GLU A 418 -4.90 8.74 24.69
C GLU A 418 -5.35 7.85 23.52
N ASP A 419 -4.46 7.64 22.53
CA ASP A 419 -4.65 6.66 21.45
C ASP A 419 -4.49 5.22 21.94
N GLU A 420 -5.50 4.71 22.64
CA GLU A 420 -5.51 3.37 23.21
C GLU A 420 -6.89 2.68 23.15
N GLY A 421 -6.86 1.36 22.97
CA GLY A 421 -8.06 0.51 22.96
C GLY A 421 -8.66 0.28 24.35
N LEU A 422 -9.91 -0.20 24.38
CA LEU A 422 -10.68 -0.47 25.61
C LEU A 422 -9.95 -1.45 26.54
N GLU A 423 -9.32 -2.47 25.97
CA GLU A 423 -8.53 -3.48 26.66
C GLU A 423 -7.37 -2.88 27.48
N LYS A 424 -6.70 -1.85 26.95
CA LYS A 424 -5.60 -1.16 27.65
C LYS A 424 -6.14 -0.26 28.76
N VAL A 425 -7.26 0.43 28.52
CA VAL A 425 -7.94 1.27 29.51
C VAL A 425 -8.44 0.44 30.70
N ILE A 426 -9.09 -0.70 30.45
CA ILE A 426 -9.51 -1.63 31.50
C ILE A 426 -8.31 -2.13 32.30
N GLY A 427 -7.22 -2.48 31.63
CA GLY A 427 -5.97 -2.85 32.29
C GLY A 427 -5.40 -1.76 33.21
N LYS A 428 -5.44 -0.48 32.78
CA LYS A 428 -5.05 0.66 33.63
C LYS A 428 -5.96 0.78 34.87
N ILE A 429 -7.28 0.69 34.70
CA ILE A 429 -8.26 0.78 35.79
C ILE A 429 -8.06 -0.36 36.81
N LEU A 430 -7.93 -1.60 36.34
CA LEU A 430 -7.73 -2.76 37.20
C LEU A 430 -6.41 -2.70 37.97
N LYS A 431 -5.31 -2.31 37.30
CA LYS A 431 -4.02 -2.10 37.95
C LYS A 431 -4.09 -1.02 39.03
N ALA A 432 -4.75 0.11 38.75
CA ALA A 432 -4.92 1.19 39.71
C ALA A 432 -5.75 0.76 40.93
N LYS A 433 -6.75 -0.11 40.74
CA LYS A 433 -7.57 -0.67 41.82
C LYS A 433 -6.94 -1.89 42.52
N GLY A 434 -5.84 -2.45 42.00
CA GLY A 434 -5.26 -3.70 42.50
C GLY A 434 -6.20 -4.91 42.34
N LYS A 435 -6.95 -4.96 41.24
CA LYS A 435 -8.02 -5.94 40.98
C LYS A 435 -7.70 -6.84 39.79
N THR A 436 -8.27 -8.04 39.78
CA THR A 436 -8.08 -9.02 38.71
C THR A 436 -9.37 -9.25 37.91
N MET A 437 -9.21 -9.75 36.69
CA MET A 437 -10.33 -10.15 35.85
C MET A 437 -10.08 -11.45 35.08
N GLY A 438 -11.16 -12.02 34.55
CA GLY A 438 -11.14 -13.14 33.60
C GLY A 438 -12.30 -13.06 32.60
N THR A 439 -12.35 -13.98 31.63
CA THR A 439 -13.46 -14.06 30.66
C THR A 439 -14.13 -15.43 30.61
N ALA A 440 -15.41 -15.46 30.25
CA ALA A 440 -16.14 -16.66 29.88
C ALA A 440 -16.75 -16.50 28.49
N GLU A 441 -16.17 -17.16 27.49
CA GLU A 441 -16.46 -16.86 26.09
C GLU A 441 -17.10 -18.04 25.38
N SER A 442 -18.28 -17.84 24.80
CA SER A 442 -18.87 -18.77 23.85
C SER A 442 -18.73 -18.23 22.43
N CYS A 443 -19.52 -17.21 22.06
CA CYS A 443 -19.62 -16.77 20.67
C CYS A 443 -18.37 -16.06 20.13
N THR A 444 -17.52 -15.49 20.99
CA THR A 444 -16.29 -14.80 20.60
C THR A 444 -15.08 -15.72 20.50
N GLY A 445 -15.18 -16.98 20.95
CA GLY A 445 -14.12 -17.98 20.78
C GLY A 445 -12.76 -17.64 21.43
N GLY A 446 -12.73 -16.80 22.47
CA GLY A 446 -11.49 -16.34 23.10
C GLY A 446 -10.95 -15.02 22.54
N TYR A 447 -11.68 -14.36 21.65
CA TYR A 447 -11.26 -13.07 21.09
C TYR A 447 -11.15 -11.96 22.15
N ILE A 448 -12.02 -11.94 23.19
CA ILE A 448 -11.91 -10.94 24.26
C ILE A 448 -10.63 -11.20 25.07
N ALA A 449 -10.35 -12.45 25.42
CA ALA A 449 -9.10 -12.86 26.05
C ALA A 449 -7.88 -12.47 25.22
N HIS A 450 -7.93 -12.67 23.89
CA HIS A 450 -6.87 -12.26 22.98
C HIS A 450 -6.60 -10.76 23.04
N LEU A 451 -7.64 -9.91 22.98
CA LEU A 451 -7.49 -8.45 23.09
C LEU A 451 -6.82 -8.05 24.41
N ILE A 452 -7.25 -8.63 25.54
CA ILE A 452 -6.66 -8.33 26.85
C ILE A 452 -5.18 -8.78 26.91
N THR A 453 -4.89 -9.98 26.43
CA THR A 453 -3.54 -10.58 26.51
C THR A 453 -2.55 -9.98 25.52
N ALA A 454 -3.02 -9.36 24.43
CA ALA A 454 -2.19 -8.61 23.50
C ALA A 454 -1.51 -7.39 24.15
N ILE A 455 -2.02 -6.90 25.28
CA ILE A 455 -1.42 -5.80 26.04
C ILE A 455 -0.26 -6.32 26.89
N PRO A 456 0.97 -5.80 26.72
CA PRO A 456 2.11 -6.17 27.55
C PRO A 456 1.84 -5.93 29.04
N GLY A 457 2.20 -6.91 29.89
CA GLY A 457 1.97 -6.86 31.34
C GLY A 457 0.52 -7.16 31.75
N SER A 458 -0.31 -7.68 30.85
CA SER A 458 -1.68 -8.10 31.14
C SER A 458 -1.79 -9.17 32.23
N SER A 459 -0.76 -10.00 32.42
CA SER A 459 -0.67 -11.02 33.48
C SER A 459 -0.82 -10.46 34.91
N ILE A 460 -0.65 -9.16 35.12
CA ILE A 460 -0.83 -8.51 36.43
C ILE A 460 -2.31 -8.46 36.84
N TYR A 461 -3.22 -8.34 35.88
CA TYR A 461 -4.65 -8.13 36.14
C TYR A 461 -5.55 -9.16 35.43
N TYR A 462 -5.00 -10.03 34.59
CA TYR A 462 -5.75 -11.02 33.83
C TYR A 462 -5.33 -12.45 34.21
N ASN A 463 -6.23 -13.18 34.88
CA ASN A 463 -5.89 -14.50 35.43
C ASN A 463 -6.19 -15.66 34.46
N GLY A 464 -7.07 -15.44 33.47
CA GLY A 464 -7.39 -16.47 32.50
C GLY A 464 -8.77 -16.34 31.87
N SER A 465 -9.11 -17.34 31.07
CA SER A 465 -10.36 -17.43 30.32
C SER A 465 -10.93 -18.84 30.41
N VAL A 466 -12.25 -18.96 30.31
CA VAL A 466 -12.93 -20.19 29.96
C VAL A 466 -13.63 -20.00 28.61
N VAL A 467 -13.14 -20.67 27.57
CA VAL A 467 -13.84 -20.72 26.28
C VAL A 467 -14.87 -21.85 26.31
N SER A 468 -16.07 -21.55 26.79
CA SER A 468 -17.15 -22.52 26.97
C SER A 468 -18.02 -22.66 25.71
N TYR A 469 -17.45 -23.17 24.62
CA TYR A 469 -18.13 -23.22 23.31
C TYR A 469 -19.28 -24.23 23.27
N SER A 470 -19.15 -25.39 23.94
CA SER A 470 -20.18 -26.44 24.03
C SER A 470 -21.06 -26.32 25.28
N TYR A 471 -22.24 -26.96 25.26
CA TYR A 471 -23.11 -27.09 26.45
C TYR A 471 -22.37 -27.79 27.59
N GLU A 472 -21.72 -28.91 27.28
CA GLU A 472 -20.91 -29.67 28.23
C GLU A 472 -19.83 -28.81 28.92
N THR A 473 -19.14 -27.94 28.19
CA THR A 473 -18.12 -27.06 28.81
C THR A 473 -18.77 -26.01 29.73
N LYS A 474 -19.93 -25.47 29.35
CA LYS A 474 -20.69 -24.55 30.20
C LYS A 474 -21.13 -25.23 31.51
N GLU A 475 -21.59 -26.47 31.42
CA GLU A 475 -22.01 -27.27 32.58
C GLU A 475 -20.81 -27.65 33.46
N ASN A 476 -19.80 -28.31 32.89
CA ASN A 476 -18.73 -28.93 33.65
C ASN A 476 -17.73 -27.92 34.24
N ILE A 477 -17.45 -26.82 33.54
CA ILE A 477 -16.42 -25.84 33.95
C ILE A 477 -17.01 -24.61 34.62
N LEU A 478 -18.15 -24.14 34.14
CA LEU A 478 -18.81 -22.93 34.65
C LEU A 478 -20.01 -23.24 35.56
N GLY A 479 -20.45 -24.48 35.66
CA GLY A 479 -21.58 -24.84 36.50
C GLY A 479 -22.90 -24.24 36.02
N VAL A 480 -23.03 -23.95 34.72
CA VAL A 480 -24.32 -23.59 34.12
C VAL A 480 -25.25 -24.78 34.26
N LYS A 481 -26.48 -24.55 34.72
CA LYS A 481 -27.40 -25.66 34.97
C LYS A 481 -27.89 -26.24 33.65
N LYS A 482 -27.92 -27.57 33.58
CA LYS A 482 -28.52 -28.30 32.46
C LYS A 482 -29.95 -27.83 32.17
N GLU A 483 -30.75 -27.64 33.21
CA GLU A 483 -32.13 -27.13 33.13
C GLU A 483 -32.21 -25.75 32.43
N THR A 484 -31.24 -24.85 32.71
CA THR A 484 -31.17 -23.52 32.07
C THR A 484 -30.91 -23.65 30.58
N LEU A 485 -29.97 -24.51 30.19
CA LEU A 485 -29.58 -24.75 28.80
C LEU A 485 -30.68 -25.45 27.99
N GLU A 486 -31.39 -26.40 28.60
CA GLU A 486 -32.53 -27.09 27.96
C GLU A 486 -33.74 -26.17 27.79
N LYS A 487 -34.05 -25.33 28.79
CA LYS A 487 -35.22 -24.47 28.78
C LYS A 487 -35.04 -23.20 27.93
N THR A 488 -33.91 -22.53 28.05
CA THR A 488 -33.69 -21.19 27.45
C THR A 488 -32.68 -21.19 26.31
N GLY A 489 -31.91 -22.28 26.16
CA GLY A 489 -30.80 -22.38 25.20
C GLY A 489 -29.56 -21.62 25.67
N ALA A 490 -28.42 -21.87 25.00
CA ALA A 490 -27.16 -21.20 25.36
C ALA A 490 -27.15 -19.68 25.13
N VAL A 491 -28.08 -19.14 24.36
CA VAL A 491 -28.19 -17.70 24.06
C VAL A 491 -29.37 -17.13 24.84
N SER A 492 -29.15 -16.85 26.11
CA SER A 492 -30.15 -16.31 27.05
C SER A 492 -29.48 -15.52 28.16
N GLU A 493 -30.25 -14.68 28.83
CA GLU A 493 -29.81 -13.91 29.99
C GLU A 493 -29.38 -14.83 31.15
N GLU A 494 -30.16 -15.88 31.39
CA GLU A 494 -29.92 -16.85 32.45
C GLU A 494 -28.60 -17.60 32.22
N THR A 495 -28.34 -18.03 30.98
CA THR A 495 -27.09 -18.72 30.64
C THR A 495 -25.88 -17.84 30.89
N VAL A 496 -25.86 -16.59 30.40
CA VAL A 496 -24.68 -15.72 30.60
C VAL A 496 -24.50 -15.30 32.05
N THR A 497 -25.59 -15.18 32.82
CA THR A 497 -25.55 -14.92 34.26
C THR A 497 -24.89 -16.08 35.00
N GLU A 498 -25.27 -17.32 34.69
CA GLU A 498 -24.66 -18.50 35.28
C GLU A 498 -23.20 -18.66 34.84
N MET A 499 -22.89 -18.41 33.55
CA MET A 499 -21.51 -18.40 33.05
C MET A 499 -20.63 -17.41 33.81
N ALA A 500 -21.09 -16.18 34.05
CA ALA A 500 -20.34 -15.16 34.77
C ALA A 500 -20.07 -15.56 36.23
N LYS A 501 -21.10 -16.06 36.94
CA LYS A 501 -20.97 -16.55 38.33
C LYS A 501 -20.02 -17.75 38.43
N GLY A 502 -20.11 -18.66 37.46
CA GLY A 502 -19.19 -19.79 37.33
C GLY A 502 -17.75 -19.33 37.18
N ALA A 503 -17.50 -18.46 36.22
CA ALA A 503 -16.16 -17.99 35.92
C ALA A 503 -15.53 -17.17 37.05
N ILE A 504 -16.29 -16.36 37.79
CA ILE A 504 -15.78 -15.66 38.99
C ILE A 504 -15.17 -16.66 39.98
N LYS A 505 -15.87 -17.79 40.20
CA LYS A 505 -15.42 -18.85 41.12
C LYS A 505 -14.27 -19.66 40.53
N THR A 506 -14.42 -20.13 39.29
CA THR A 506 -13.46 -21.02 38.62
C THR A 506 -12.11 -20.33 38.40
N LEU A 507 -12.11 -19.06 38.00
CA LEU A 507 -10.89 -18.28 37.75
C LEU A 507 -10.37 -17.56 39.01
N ASN A 508 -11.18 -17.51 40.08
CA ASN A 508 -10.90 -16.79 41.31
C ASN A 508 -10.43 -15.34 41.06
N VAL A 509 -11.29 -14.57 40.40
CA VAL A 509 -11.01 -13.17 40.01
C VAL A 509 -12.00 -12.20 40.66
N ASP A 510 -11.65 -10.92 40.67
CA ASP A 510 -12.57 -9.87 41.16
C ASP A 510 -13.69 -9.57 40.15
N TYR A 511 -13.38 -9.56 38.85
CA TYR A 511 -14.33 -9.23 37.78
C TYR A 511 -14.35 -10.26 36.64
N VAL A 512 -15.50 -10.46 36.01
CA VAL A 512 -15.65 -11.29 34.81
C VAL A 512 -16.52 -10.60 33.78
N VAL A 513 -16.22 -10.85 32.51
CA VAL A 513 -17.15 -10.67 31.39
C VAL A 513 -17.48 -12.02 30.77
N ALA A 514 -18.76 -12.30 30.57
CA ALA A 514 -19.27 -13.52 29.95
C ALA A 514 -20.12 -13.19 28.72
N VAL A 515 -19.93 -13.93 27.62
CA VAL A 515 -20.65 -13.68 26.36
C VAL A 515 -21.15 -14.96 25.70
N SER A 516 -22.40 -14.93 25.24
CA SER A 516 -23.01 -16.01 24.47
C SER A 516 -24.00 -15.45 23.45
N GLY A 517 -23.93 -15.92 22.20
CA GLY A 517 -24.67 -15.33 21.10
C GLY A 517 -24.51 -16.08 19.79
N ILE A 518 -25.16 -15.57 18.75
CA ILE A 518 -25.23 -16.21 17.43
C ILE A 518 -24.45 -15.33 16.44
N MET A 519 -23.22 -15.74 16.08
CA MET A 519 -22.38 -14.91 15.19
C MET A 519 -22.74 -15.05 13.71
N GLY A 520 -23.45 -16.10 13.31
CA GLY A 520 -23.79 -16.38 11.91
C GLY A 520 -22.72 -17.16 11.13
N PRO A 521 -22.97 -17.43 9.84
CA PRO A 521 -24.18 -17.03 9.09
C PRO A 521 -25.43 -17.82 9.45
N GLU A 522 -25.29 -18.98 10.10
CA GLU A 522 -26.38 -19.86 10.51
C GLU A 522 -26.63 -19.81 12.02
N GLY A 523 -27.63 -20.57 12.49
CA GLY A 523 -27.93 -20.77 13.91
C GLY A 523 -28.91 -19.77 14.52
N GLY A 524 -29.39 -18.80 13.73
CA GLY A 524 -30.48 -17.90 14.12
C GLY A 524 -31.84 -18.59 14.11
N THR A 525 -32.73 -18.15 15.00
CA THR A 525 -34.16 -18.46 14.97
C THR A 525 -34.97 -17.17 14.77
N GLU A 526 -36.29 -17.27 14.57
CA GLU A 526 -37.16 -16.10 14.45
C GLU A 526 -37.10 -15.21 15.72
N ASP A 527 -37.10 -15.83 16.91
CA ASP A 527 -37.01 -15.12 18.20
C ASP A 527 -35.58 -14.66 18.54
N LYS A 528 -34.56 -15.35 18.01
CA LYS A 528 -33.14 -15.08 18.28
C LYS A 528 -32.37 -15.08 16.96
N PRO A 529 -32.51 -14.02 16.14
CA PRO A 529 -31.84 -13.97 14.85
C PRO A 529 -30.32 -13.94 15.02
N VAL A 530 -29.62 -14.22 13.93
CA VAL A 530 -28.17 -14.00 13.83
C VAL A 530 -27.84 -12.58 14.29
N GLY A 531 -26.79 -12.45 15.11
CA GLY A 531 -26.37 -11.22 15.76
C GLY A 531 -27.01 -10.98 17.13
N THR A 532 -27.90 -11.87 17.62
CA THR A 532 -28.37 -11.83 19.01
C THR A 532 -27.26 -12.28 19.96
N VAL A 533 -26.87 -11.41 20.90
CA VAL A 533 -25.78 -11.69 21.85
C VAL A 533 -26.15 -11.22 23.24
N TRP A 534 -26.09 -12.12 24.20
CA TRP A 534 -26.16 -11.81 25.62
C TRP A 534 -24.76 -11.60 26.19
N ILE A 535 -24.62 -10.58 27.02
CA ILE A 535 -23.39 -10.21 27.71
C ILE A 535 -23.73 -10.08 29.19
N ALA A 536 -22.91 -10.68 30.06
CA ALA A 536 -22.94 -10.46 31.49
C ALA A 536 -21.59 -9.92 31.97
N VAL A 537 -21.63 -8.98 32.91
CA VAL A 537 -20.47 -8.52 33.66
C VAL A 537 -20.75 -8.74 35.14
N ALA A 538 -19.74 -9.20 35.88
CA ALA A 538 -19.94 -9.60 37.27
C ALA A 538 -18.74 -9.27 38.14
N ASP A 539 -19.01 -9.06 39.42
CA ASP A 539 -18.05 -9.25 40.51
C ASP A 539 -18.56 -10.34 41.47
N LYS A 540 -17.96 -10.46 42.66
CA LYS A 540 -18.36 -11.46 43.67
C LYS A 540 -19.76 -11.24 44.25
N ASN A 541 -20.32 -10.04 44.11
CA ASN A 541 -21.56 -9.61 44.77
C ASN A 541 -22.70 -9.39 43.76
N LYS A 542 -22.40 -8.91 42.56
CA LYS A 542 -23.36 -8.40 41.59
C LYS A 542 -23.09 -8.94 40.20
N VAL A 543 -24.16 -9.17 39.45
CA VAL A 543 -24.14 -9.46 38.01
C VAL A 543 -25.05 -8.46 37.32
N GLU A 544 -24.59 -7.86 36.23
CA GLU A 544 -25.40 -7.05 35.30
C GLU A 544 -25.35 -7.67 33.90
N THR A 545 -26.48 -7.61 33.19
CA THR A 545 -26.68 -8.25 31.89
C THR A 545 -27.14 -7.23 30.85
N THR A 546 -26.85 -7.50 29.58
CA THR A 546 -27.40 -6.75 28.44
C THR A 546 -27.48 -7.64 27.21
N VAL A 547 -28.33 -7.27 26.26
CA VAL A 547 -28.49 -7.95 24.97
C VAL A 547 -28.16 -7.01 23.82
N LEU A 548 -27.46 -7.54 22.83
CA LEU A 548 -27.16 -6.85 21.57
C LEU A 548 -27.89 -7.54 20.42
N HIS A 549 -28.30 -6.73 19.45
CA HIS A 549 -28.80 -7.19 18.15
C HIS A 549 -27.91 -6.62 17.05
N LEU A 550 -27.00 -7.46 16.56
CA LEU A 550 -26.05 -7.13 15.50
C LEU A 550 -26.58 -7.61 14.15
N ARG A 551 -26.06 -7.04 13.05
CA ARG A 551 -26.54 -7.31 11.69
C ARG A 551 -25.42 -7.57 10.68
N PHE A 552 -24.24 -7.87 11.17
CA PHE A 552 -23.04 -7.98 10.34
C PHE A 552 -22.69 -9.44 10.07
N ASP A 553 -21.62 -9.67 9.32
CA ASP A 553 -21.03 -10.99 9.16
C ASP A 553 -20.44 -11.52 10.49
N ARG A 554 -20.01 -12.79 10.45
CA ARG A 554 -19.49 -13.50 11.61
C ARG A 554 -18.31 -12.80 12.28
N GLN A 555 -17.31 -12.40 11.51
CA GLN A 555 -16.09 -11.78 12.04
C GLN A 555 -16.45 -10.45 12.69
N ARG A 556 -17.27 -9.66 12.02
CA ARG A 556 -17.69 -8.37 12.52
C ARG A 556 -18.59 -8.47 13.77
N ASN A 557 -19.46 -9.47 13.84
CA ASN A 557 -20.26 -9.70 15.04
C ASN A 557 -19.38 -10.03 16.26
N ILE A 558 -18.29 -10.78 16.07
CA ILE A 558 -17.31 -11.08 17.13
C ILE A 558 -16.64 -9.78 17.62
N GLU A 559 -16.15 -8.96 16.69
CA GLU A 559 -15.48 -7.69 17.01
C GLU A 559 -16.41 -6.71 17.75
N MET A 560 -17.63 -6.54 17.26
CA MET A 560 -18.63 -5.68 17.90
C MET A 560 -19.05 -6.21 19.27
N THR A 561 -19.17 -7.53 19.43
CA THR A 561 -19.45 -8.16 20.73
C THR A 561 -18.35 -7.84 21.73
N ALA A 562 -17.09 -8.04 21.34
CA ALA A 562 -15.95 -7.79 22.22
C ALA A 562 -15.86 -6.31 22.64
N ALA A 563 -16.00 -5.38 21.70
CA ALA A 563 -15.96 -3.95 22.01
C ALA A 563 -17.07 -3.53 23.00
N ASN A 564 -18.30 -4.01 22.79
CA ASN A 564 -19.42 -3.71 23.69
C ASN A 564 -19.27 -4.41 25.06
N ALA A 565 -18.78 -5.65 25.09
CA ALA A 565 -18.55 -6.39 26.32
C ALA A 565 -17.48 -5.72 27.21
N LEU A 566 -16.37 -5.29 26.60
CA LEU A 566 -15.31 -4.53 27.28
C LEU A 566 -15.83 -3.16 27.77
N ASN A 567 -16.59 -2.44 26.95
CA ASN A 567 -17.19 -1.17 27.36
C ASN A 567 -18.16 -1.36 28.55
N PHE A 568 -18.98 -2.42 28.51
CA PHE A 568 -19.91 -2.74 29.60
C PHE A 568 -19.16 -3.07 30.89
N LEU A 569 -18.09 -3.86 30.79
CA LEU A 569 -17.20 -4.18 31.90
C LEU A 569 -16.55 -2.92 32.48
N ARG A 570 -16.04 -2.01 31.63
CA ARG A 570 -15.48 -0.73 32.07
C ARG A 570 -16.49 0.05 32.90
N LYS A 571 -17.72 0.22 32.40
CA LYS A 571 -18.79 0.93 33.11
C LYS A 571 -19.13 0.25 34.44
N PHE A 572 -19.13 -1.07 34.49
CA PHE A 572 -19.37 -1.83 35.71
C PHE A 572 -18.25 -1.63 36.76
N ILE A 573 -16.97 -1.70 36.35
CA ILE A 573 -15.82 -1.48 37.25
C ILE A 573 -15.75 -0.03 37.76
N LEU A 574 -16.23 0.94 36.98
CA LEU A 574 -16.22 2.36 37.40
C LEU A 574 -17.33 2.70 38.41
N LYS A 575 -18.43 1.94 38.41
CA LYS A 575 -19.54 2.13 39.36
C LYS A 575 -19.28 1.49 40.73
N ASN A 576 -18.42 0.49 40.78
CA ASN A 576 -18.08 -0.31 41.96
C ASN A 576 -16.62 -0.04 42.40
#